data_AF-A0A182IPW7-F1
#
_entry.id   AF-A0A182IPW7-F1
#
_cell.length_a   1.000
_cell.length_b   1.000
_cell.length_c   1.000
_cell.angle_alpha   90.00
_cell.angle_beta   90.00
_cell.angle_gamma   90.00
#
_symmetry.space_group_name_H-M   'P 1'
#
loop_
_entity.id
_entity.type
_entity.pdbx_description
1 polymer ?
#
loop_
_entity_poly.entity_id
_entity_poly.type
_entity_poly.pdbx_seq_one_letter_code
_entity_poly.pdbx_strand_id
1 'polypeptide(L)'
;MSDPHDELCPPNQEDDELTLPRASINKIIKELVPSVRVANESRELILNCCTEFIHLISSEANEVCNQRNKKTINAEHVLEALDRLGFKDYKQEAEAVLNDCKQVAAKRRRQSTRLENLGIPEEELLRQQQELFARAREEQAAAEQQQWYNVQTATLQNAELFQKQMSQEEDDSDDY
;
A
#
# COMPACT_ATOMS: atom_id res chain seq x y z
N MET A 1 50.62 16.67 -7.95
CA MET A 1 49.55 17.59 -7.49
C MET A 1 48.27 16.99 -8.01
N SER A 2 47.52 16.34 -7.12
CA SER A 2 46.25 15.69 -7.43
C SER A 2 45.16 16.75 -7.37
N ASP A 3 44.29 16.80 -8.37
CA ASP A 3 43.23 17.79 -8.50
C ASP A 3 42.19 17.59 -7.38
N PRO A 4 41.90 18.58 -6.52
CA PRO A 4 41.00 18.41 -5.37
C PRO A 4 39.50 18.35 -5.74
N HIS A 5 39.17 18.33 -7.02
CA HIS A 5 37.79 18.20 -7.51
C HIS A 5 37.35 16.76 -7.86
N ASP A 6 38.26 15.78 -7.80
CA ASP A 6 37.96 14.38 -8.14
C ASP A 6 37.34 13.58 -6.98
N GLU A 7 37.19 14.18 -5.79
CA GLU A 7 36.73 13.53 -4.54
C GLU A 7 35.23 13.73 -4.23
N LEU A 8 34.43 14.26 -5.15
CA LEU A 8 32.99 14.53 -4.94
C LEU A 8 32.02 13.69 -5.78
N CYS A 9 32.50 12.76 -6.60
CA CYS A 9 31.62 11.71 -7.09
C CYS A 9 31.53 10.63 -6.00
N PRO A 10 30.36 10.40 -5.38
CA PRO A 10 30.19 9.20 -4.58
C PRO A 10 30.57 7.99 -5.46
N PRO A 11 31.22 6.95 -4.90
CA PRO A 11 31.46 5.74 -5.65
C PRO A 11 30.14 5.33 -6.27
N ASN A 12 30.16 5.03 -7.57
CA ASN A 12 29.03 4.43 -8.26
C ASN A 12 28.51 3.31 -7.36
N GLN A 13 27.34 3.51 -6.75
CA GLN A 13 26.51 2.43 -6.25
C GLN A 13 25.92 1.74 -7.49
N GLU A 14 26.79 1.24 -8.37
CA GLU A 14 26.48 0.16 -9.28
C GLU A 14 26.09 -1.02 -8.38
N ASP A 15 24.93 -1.61 -8.63
CA ASP A 15 24.49 -2.93 -8.13
C ASP A 15 23.49 -3.01 -6.94
N ASP A 16 22.76 -1.95 -6.61
CA ASP A 16 21.31 -2.17 -6.41
C ASP A 16 20.64 -1.97 -7.78
N GLU A 17 20.98 -2.86 -8.72
CA GLU A 17 20.36 -2.91 -10.05
C GLU A 17 18.84 -2.95 -9.83
N LEU A 18 18.16 -1.86 -10.20
CA LEU A 18 16.71 -1.71 -10.08
C LEU A 18 16.04 -2.76 -10.98
N THR A 19 15.94 -3.97 -10.47
CA THR A 19 15.41 -5.14 -11.15
C THR A 19 13.97 -5.37 -10.72
N LEU A 20 13.21 -6.02 -11.60
CA LEU A 20 11.87 -6.46 -11.24
C LEU A 20 11.93 -7.51 -10.12
N PRO A 21 10.91 -7.61 -9.25
CA PRO A 21 10.90 -8.61 -8.20
C PRO A 21 11.04 -10.02 -8.78
N ARG A 22 12.05 -10.76 -8.32
CA ARG A 22 12.35 -12.14 -8.75
C ARG A 22 11.12 -13.04 -8.68
N ALA A 23 10.30 -12.88 -7.64
CA ALA A 23 9.07 -13.63 -7.45
C ALA A 23 8.06 -13.41 -8.59
N SER A 24 7.93 -12.18 -9.09
CA SER A 24 7.04 -11.84 -10.20
C SER A 24 7.49 -12.50 -11.50
N ILE A 25 8.79 -12.41 -11.82
CA ILE A 25 9.35 -13.07 -13.02
C ILE A 25 9.22 -14.59 -12.93
N ASN A 26 9.52 -15.17 -11.77
CA ASN A 26 9.37 -16.61 -11.54
C ASN A 26 7.92 -17.07 -11.68
N LYS A 27 6.95 -16.25 -11.29
CA LYS A 27 5.53 -16.53 -11.48
C LYS A 27 5.17 -16.55 -12.96
N ILE A 28 5.57 -15.52 -13.73
CA ILE A 28 5.32 -15.45 -15.18
C ILE A 28 5.96 -16.65 -15.91
N ILE A 29 7.20 -17.00 -15.58
CA ILE A 29 7.88 -18.17 -16.16
C ILE A 29 7.07 -19.45 -15.92
N LYS A 30 6.60 -19.69 -14.69
CA LYS A 30 5.80 -20.88 -14.37
C LYS A 30 4.45 -20.90 -15.06
N GLU A 31 3.82 -19.74 -15.26
CA GLU A 31 2.54 -19.64 -15.99
C GLU A 31 2.72 -19.95 -17.48
N LEU A 32 3.82 -19.50 -18.10
CA LEU A 32 4.10 -19.74 -19.51
C LEU A 32 4.64 -21.15 -19.79
N VAL A 33 5.47 -21.71 -18.90
CA VAL A 33 6.09 -23.04 -19.06
C VAL A 33 5.92 -23.92 -17.81
N PRO A 34 4.70 -24.39 -17.51
CA PRO A 34 4.36 -25.01 -16.23
C PRO A 34 5.10 -26.33 -15.93
N SER A 35 5.43 -27.10 -16.97
CA SER A 35 6.03 -28.44 -16.83
C SER A 35 7.55 -28.46 -17.07
N VAL A 36 8.19 -27.31 -17.23
CA VAL A 36 9.60 -27.21 -17.60
C VAL A 36 10.43 -26.74 -16.41
N ARG A 37 11.48 -27.49 -16.09
CA ARG A 37 12.49 -27.06 -15.12
C ARG A 37 13.43 -26.06 -15.78
N VAL A 38 13.27 -24.79 -15.46
CA VAL A 38 14.20 -23.71 -15.86
C VAL A 38 15.41 -23.70 -14.92
N ALA A 39 16.62 -23.44 -15.42
CA ALA A 39 17.82 -23.30 -14.61
C ALA A 39 17.85 -21.94 -13.88
N ASN A 40 18.59 -21.83 -12.77
CA ASN A 40 18.68 -20.56 -12.04
C ASN A 40 19.36 -19.48 -12.88
N GLU A 41 20.46 -19.81 -13.56
CA GLU A 41 21.15 -18.87 -14.48
C GLU A 41 20.22 -18.36 -15.59
N SER A 42 19.35 -19.21 -16.13
CA SER A 42 18.36 -18.77 -17.13
C SER A 42 17.32 -17.81 -16.54
N ARG A 43 16.94 -17.98 -15.27
CA ARG A 43 16.03 -17.03 -14.59
C ARG A 43 16.70 -15.68 -14.38
N GLU A 44 17.98 -15.68 -13.99
CA GLU A 44 18.79 -14.45 -13.90
C GLU A 44 18.91 -13.76 -15.25
N LEU A 45 19.19 -14.52 -16.31
CA LEU A 45 19.27 -13.96 -17.66
C LEU A 45 17.94 -13.32 -18.08
N ILE A 46 16.81 -13.98 -17.85
CA ILE A 46 15.48 -13.41 -18.15
C ILE A 46 15.24 -12.13 -17.37
N LEU A 47 15.62 -12.08 -16.08
CA LEU A 47 15.51 -10.89 -15.25
C LEU A 47 16.28 -9.71 -15.87
N ASN A 48 17.54 -9.94 -16.25
CA ASN A 48 18.38 -8.92 -16.87
C ASN A 48 17.81 -8.48 -18.23
N CYS A 49 17.27 -9.42 -19.03
CA CYS A 49 16.57 -9.09 -20.27
C CYS A 49 15.33 -8.21 -20.03
N CYS A 50 14.60 -8.39 -18.92
CA CYS A 50 13.47 -7.52 -18.59
C CYS A 50 13.93 -6.09 -18.27
N THR A 51 15.02 -5.93 -17.53
CA THR A 51 15.62 -4.61 -17.25
C THR A 51 16.07 -3.95 -18.56
N GLU A 52 16.81 -4.68 -19.39
CA GLU A 52 17.28 -4.18 -20.69
C GLU A 52 16.13 -3.82 -21.63
N PHE A 53 15.05 -4.61 -21.61
CA PHE A 53 13.85 -4.29 -22.38
C PHE A 53 13.22 -2.95 -21.95
N ILE A 54 13.16 -2.66 -20.65
CA ILE A 54 12.69 -1.37 -20.14
C ILE A 54 13.60 -0.24 -20.64
N HIS A 55 14.93 -0.42 -20.59
CA HIS A 55 15.90 0.57 -21.08
C HIS A 55 15.79 0.80 -22.60
N LEU A 56 15.65 -0.26 -23.38
CA LEU A 56 15.46 -0.19 -24.83
C LEU A 56 14.22 0.62 -25.20
N ILE A 57 13.06 0.27 -24.64
CA ILE A 57 11.80 0.98 -24.92
C ILE A 57 11.88 2.43 -24.44
N SER A 58 12.46 2.68 -23.25
CA SER A 58 12.57 4.02 -22.69
C SER A 58 13.47 4.93 -23.54
N SER A 59 14.56 4.37 -24.08
CA SER A 59 15.50 5.10 -24.93
C SER A 59 14.86 5.48 -26.25
N GLU A 60 14.21 4.53 -26.94
CA GLU A 60 13.50 4.81 -28.19
C GLU A 60 12.32 5.79 -27.97
N ALA A 61 11.54 5.63 -26.90
CA ALA A 61 10.45 6.55 -26.58
C ALA A 61 10.96 7.97 -26.27
N ASN A 62 12.13 8.10 -25.65
CA ASN A 62 12.79 9.37 -25.44
C ASN A 62 13.24 10.01 -26.76
N GLU A 63 13.79 9.23 -27.69
CA GLU A 63 14.11 9.72 -29.04
C GLU A 63 12.87 10.22 -29.78
N VAL A 64 11.77 9.45 -29.77
CA VAL A 64 10.49 9.87 -30.34
C VAL A 64 9.99 11.18 -29.70
N CYS A 65 10.07 11.28 -28.37
CA CYS A 65 9.67 12.46 -27.62
C CYS A 65 10.46 13.71 -28.06
N ASN A 66 11.79 13.58 -28.18
CA ASN A 66 12.68 14.65 -28.61
C ASN A 66 12.43 15.05 -30.07
N GLN A 67 12.24 14.07 -30.96
CA GLN A 67 11.87 14.31 -32.37
C GLN A 67 10.55 15.10 -32.50
N ARG A 68 9.61 14.90 -31.57
CA ARG A 68 8.35 15.65 -31.50
C ARG A 68 8.45 16.99 -30.75
N ASN A 69 9.65 17.43 -30.38
CA ASN A 69 9.91 18.65 -29.61
C ASN A 69 9.12 18.69 -28.28
N LYS A 70 8.99 17.53 -27.61
CA LYS A 70 8.36 17.42 -26.28
C LYS A 70 9.44 17.16 -25.22
N LYS A 71 9.18 17.62 -24.00
CA LYS A 71 10.06 17.43 -22.83
C LYS A 71 9.58 16.32 -21.88
N THR A 72 8.41 15.74 -22.16
CA THR A 72 7.77 14.74 -21.31
C THR A 72 7.38 13.57 -22.18
N ILE A 73 7.87 12.38 -21.80
CA ILE A 73 7.50 11.13 -22.47
C ILE A 73 6.05 10.82 -22.13
N ASN A 74 5.20 10.80 -23.17
CA ASN A 74 3.79 10.43 -23.06
C ASN A 74 3.56 9.03 -23.65
N ALA A 75 2.36 8.50 -23.42
CA ALA A 75 1.98 7.18 -23.93
C ALA A 75 2.11 7.06 -25.46
N GLU A 76 1.80 8.12 -26.23
CA GLU A 76 1.98 8.09 -27.69
C GLU A 76 3.44 7.90 -28.13
N HIS A 77 4.42 8.31 -27.33
CA HIS A 77 5.84 8.12 -27.65
C HIS A 77 6.25 6.66 -27.43
N VAL A 78 5.72 6.01 -26.38
CA VAL A 78 5.95 4.59 -26.10
C VAL A 78 5.29 3.71 -27.16
N LEU A 79 4.06 4.03 -27.57
CA LEU A 79 3.36 3.28 -28.62
C LEU A 79 4.05 3.37 -29.98
N GLU A 80 4.62 4.53 -30.31
CA GLU A 80 5.44 4.71 -31.52
C GLU A 80 6.77 3.96 -31.42
N ALA A 81 7.43 3.99 -30.26
CA ALA A 81 8.67 3.24 -30.02
C ALA A 81 8.48 1.73 -30.23
N LEU A 82 7.35 1.17 -29.75
CA LEU A 82 7.00 -0.23 -30.00
C LEU A 82 6.88 -0.54 -31.50
N ASP A 83 6.31 0.37 -32.29
CA ASP A 83 6.17 0.20 -33.74
C ASP A 83 7.55 0.24 -34.44
N ARG A 84 8.40 1.20 -34.07
CA ARG A 84 9.75 1.37 -34.63
C ARG A 84 10.68 0.20 -34.35
N LEU A 85 10.58 -0.36 -33.13
CA LEU A 85 11.36 -1.53 -32.72
C LEU A 85 10.80 -2.85 -33.25
N GLY A 86 9.65 -2.83 -33.94
CA GLY A 86 9.03 -4.00 -34.54
C GLY A 86 8.12 -4.82 -33.62
N PHE A 87 7.76 -4.30 -32.44
CA PHE A 87 6.87 -4.94 -31.46
C PHE A 87 5.39 -4.63 -31.71
N LYS A 88 4.92 -4.79 -32.94
CA LYS A 88 3.55 -4.42 -33.34
C LYS A 88 2.47 -5.15 -32.55
N ASP A 89 2.69 -6.43 -32.24
CA ASP A 89 1.73 -7.23 -31.46
C ASP A 89 1.58 -6.71 -30.02
N TYR A 90 2.63 -6.09 -29.45
CA TYR A 90 2.58 -5.53 -28.10
C TYR A 90 1.88 -4.18 -28.06
N LYS A 91 1.91 -3.43 -29.17
CA LYS A 91 1.25 -2.11 -29.28
C LYS A 91 -0.25 -2.22 -29.03
N GLN A 92 -0.92 -3.23 -29.58
CA GLN A 92 -2.35 -3.42 -29.41
C GLN A 92 -2.73 -3.65 -27.93
N GLU A 93 -1.98 -4.51 -27.23
CA GLU A 93 -2.19 -4.75 -25.80
C GLU A 93 -1.87 -3.49 -24.96
N ALA A 94 -0.81 -2.75 -25.32
CA ALA A 94 -0.45 -1.50 -24.66
C ALA A 94 -1.53 -0.41 -24.83
N GLU A 95 -2.20 -0.34 -25.98
CA GLU A 95 -3.32 0.57 -26.22
C GLU A 95 -4.54 0.23 -25.35
N ALA A 96 -4.83 -1.06 -25.16
CA ALA A 96 -5.89 -1.51 -24.26
C ALA A 96 -5.62 -1.08 -22.81
N VAL A 97 -4.40 -1.33 -22.32
CA VAL A 97 -3.95 -0.90 -20.98
C VAL A 97 -4.01 0.62 -20.83
N LEU A 98 -3.62 1.38 -21.86
CA LEU A 98 -3.71 2.84 -21.85
C LEU A 98 -5.17 3.32 -21.70
N ASN A 99 -6.11 2.66 -22.39
CA ASN A 99 -7.52 3.00 -22.29
C ASN A 99 -8.06 2.75 -20.87
N ASP A 100 -7.70 1.62 -20.25
CA ASP A 100 -8.10 1.31 -18.89
C ASP A 100 -7.50 2.30 -17.87
N CYS A 101 -6.22 2.64 -18.02
CA CYS A 101 -5.57 3.68 -17.22
C CYS A 101 -6.29 5.03 -17.32
N LYS A 102 -6.73 5.43 -18.53
CA LYS A 102 -7.51 6.66 -18.74
C LYS A 102 -8.86 6.61 -18.03
N GLN A 103 -9.55 5.47 -18.07
CA GLN A 103 -10.82 5.27 -17.37
C GLN A 103 -10.66 5.35 -15.85
N VAL A 104 -9.64 4.70 -15.29
CA VAL A 104 -9.32 4.75 -13.86
C VAL A 104 -8.99 6.17 -13.42
N ALA A 105 -8.14 6.87 -14.18
CA ALA A 105 -7.81 8.26 -13.90
C ALA A 105 -9.05 9.18 -13.96
N ALA A 106 -9.94 8.97 -14.94
CA ALA A 106 -11.18 9.72 -15.04
C ALA A 106 -12.13 9.46 -13.86
N LYS A 107 -12.25 8.20 -13.41
CA LYS A 107 -13.04 7.84 -12.23
C LYS A 107 -12.49 8.51 -10.97
N ARG A 108 -11.17 8.48 -10.77
CA ARG A 108 -10.50 9.16 -9.65
C ARG A 108 -10.74 10.67 -9.65
N ARG A 109 -10.63 11.32 -10.82
CA ARG A 109 -10.94 12.75 -10.96
C ARG A 109 -12.39 13.06 -10.57
N ARG A 110 -13.35 12.29 -11.08
CA ARG A 110 -14.77 12.45 -10.71
C ARG A 110 -15.01 12.28 -9.21
N GLN A 111 -14.34 11.33 -8.56
CA GLN A 111 -14.42 11.13 -7.11
C GLN A 111 -13.86 12.32 -6.34
N SER A 112 -12.70 12.87 -6.76
CA SER A 112 -12.12 14.10 -6.16
C SER A 112 -13.07 15.28 -6.30
N THR A 113 -13.57 15.53 -7.52
CA THR A 113 -14.51 16.63 -7.77
C THR A 113 -15.80 16.49 -6.96
N ARG A 114 -16.29 15.26 -6.73
CA ARG A 114 -17.45 15.03 -5.88
C ARG A 114 -17.16 15.33 -4.41
N LEU A 115 -15.95 15.01 -3.93
CA LEU A 115 -15.52 15.29 -2.56
C LEU A 115 -15.35 16.81 -2.33
N GLU A 116 -14.87 17.54 -3.33
CA GLU A 116 -14.72 19.00 -3.27
C GLU A 116 -16.07 19.73 -3.37
N ASN A 117 -17.07 19.11 -4.02
CA ASN A 117 -18.40 19.69 -4.24
C ASN A 117 -19.52 18.89 -3.55
N LEU A 118 -19.33 18.53 -2.28
CA LEU A 118 -20.33 17.77 -1.50
C LEU A 118 -21.65 18.53 -1.27
N GLY A 119 -21.68 19.84 -1.50
CA GLY A 119 -22.86 20.68 -1.30
C GLY A 119 -23.22 20.94 0.17
N ILE A 120 -22.51 20.30 1.11
CA ILE A 120 -22.57 20.59 2.55
C ILE A 120 -21.40 21.52 2.87
N PRO A 121 -21.64 22.69 3.50
CA PRO A 121 -20.56 23.58 3.89
C PRO A 121 -19.65 22.91 4.91
N GLU A 122 -18.35 23.23 4.86
CA GLU A 122 -17.33 22.67 5.75
C GLU A 122 -17.66 22.85 7.24
N GLU A 123 -18.28 23.97 7.59
CA GLU A 123 -18.73 24.26 8.96
C GLU A 123 -19.77 23.25 9.46
N GLU A 124 -20.74 22.86 8.62
CA GLU A 124 -21.76 21.88 9.00
C GLU A 124 -21.16 20.47 9.11
N LEU A 125 -20.21 20.12 8.23
CA LEU A 125 -19.47 18.86 8.34
C LEU A 125 -18.65 18.79 9.63
N LEU A 126 -17.98 19.89 10.00
CA LEU A 126 -17.22 19.97 11.25
C LEU A 126 -18.13 19.84 12.47
N ARG A 127 -19.29 20.49 12.45
CA ARG A 127 -20.28 20.37 13.53
C ARG A 127 -20.73 18.92 13.72
N GLN A 128 -21.09 18.23 12.63
CA GLN A 128 -21.49 16.82 12.67
C GLN A 128 -20.36 15.92 13.20
N GLN A 129 -19.12 16.15 12.77
CA GLN A 129 -17.96 15.42 13.27
C GLN A 129 -17.77 15.62 14.78
N GLN A 130 -17.87 16.86 15.26
CA GLN A 130 -17.73 17.18 16.68
C GLN A 130 -18.83 16.56 17.54
N GLU A 131 -20.07 16.55 17.05
CA GLU A 131 -21.21 15.90 17.72
C GLU A 131 -20.98 14.39 17.84
N LEU A 132 -20.54 13.73 16.77
CA LEU A 132 -20.20 12.30 16.80
C LEU A 132 -19.07 12.00 17.80
N PHE A 133 -18.04 12.84 17.86
CA PHE A 133 -16.96 12.67 18.85
C PHE A 133 -17.43 12.93 20.28
N ALA A 134 -18.32 13.89 20.52
CA ALA A 134 -18.87 14.15 21.85
C ALA A 134 -19.69 12.95 22.32
N ARG A 135 -20.58 12.44 21.47
CA ARG A 135 -21.39 11.26 21.78
C ARG A 135 -20.54 10.02 22.07
N ALA A 136 -19.50 9.77 21.27
CA ALA A 136 -18.61 8.64 21.50
C ALA A 136 -17.88 8.75 22.86
N ARG A 137 -17.46 9.95 23.27
CA ARG A 137 -16.86 10.17 24.59
C ARG A 137 -17.84 9.94 25.73
N GLU A 138 -19.09 10.40 25.59
CA GLU A 138 -20.14 10.19 26.60
C GLU A 138 -20.46 8.70 26.76
N GLU A 139 -20.62 7.97 25.65
CA GLU A 139 -20.86 6.53 25.67
C GLU A 139 -19.69 5.76 26.31
N GLN A 140 -18.44 6.13 26.02
CA GLN A 140 -17.27 5.55 26.68
C GLN A 140 -17.24 5.85 28.18
N ALA A 141 -17.45 7.11 28.57
CA ALA A 141 -17.48 7.50 29.98
C ALA A 141 -18.61 6.78 30.74
N ALA A 142 -19.79 6.62 30.14
CA ALA A 142 -20.89 5.88 30.73
C ALA A 142 -20.57 4.38 30.87
N ALA A 143 -19.95 3.77 29.86
CA ALA A 143 -19.52 2.37 29.92
C ALA A 143 -18.45 2.16 31.00
N GLU A 144 -17.47 3.05 31.10
CA GLU A 144 -16.44 3.03 32.15
C GLU A 144 -17.06 3.19 33.54
N GLN A 145 -18.01 4.12 33.71
CA GLN A 145 -18.74 4.29 34.97
C GLN A 145 -19.52 3.04 35.37
N GLN A 146 -20.22 2.41 34.41
CA GLN A 146 -20.95 1.16 34.66
C GLN A 146 -20.01 0.02 35.04
N GLN A 147 -18.87 -0.11 34.36
CA GLN A 147 -17.86 -1.10 34.71
C GLN A 147 -17.30 -0.87 36.11
N TRP A 148 -16.98 0.38 36.46
CA TRP A 148 -16.49 0.74 37.78
C TRP A 148 -17.51 0.38 38.88
N TYR A 149 -18.79 0.70 38.66
CA TYR A 149 -19.87 0.35 39.59
C TYR A 149 -20.03 -1.17 39.75
N ASN A 150 -19.95 -1.93 38.65
CA ASN A 150 -20.03 -3.39 38.69
C ASN A 150 -18.85 -4.01 39.45
N VAL A 151 -17.62 -3.50 39.24
CA VAL A 151 -16.42 -3.96 39.96
C VAL A 151 -16.54 -3.64 41.45
N GLN A 152 -16.98 -2.44 41.81
CA GLN A 152 -17.18 -2.06 43.22
C GLN A 152 -18.22 -2.97 43.90
N THR A 153 -19.36 -3.18 43.25
CA THR A 153 -20.44 -4.05 43.77
C THR A 153 -19.97 -5.50 43.92
N ALA A 154 -19.29 -6.04 42.91
CA ALA A 154 -18.74 -7.40 42.97
C ALA A 154 -17.70 -7.54 44.10
N THR A 155 -16.87 -6.52 44.32
CA THR A 155 -15.87 -6.51 45.39
C THR A 155 -16.51 -6.56 46.77
N LEU A 156 -17.55 -5.74 47.00
CA LEU A 156 -18.31 -5.75 48.26
C LEU A 156 -18.99 -7.10 48.50
N GLN A 157 -19.64 -7.66 47.50
CA GLN A 157 -20.34 -8.93 47.60
C GLN A 157 -19.38 -10.09 47.89
N ASN A 158 -18.18 -10.09 47.29
CA ASN A 158 -17.14 -11.06 47.61
C ASN A 158 -16.62 -10.92 49.04
N ALA A 159 -16.47 -9.68 49.54
CA ALA A 159 -16.06 -9.44 50.92
C ALA A 159 -17.10 -9.92 51.93
N GLU A 160 -18.39 -9.68 51.67
CA GLU A 160 -19.49 -10.19 52.50
C GLU A 160 -19.53 -11.73 52.50
N LEU A 161 -19.37 -12.36 51.33
CA LEU A 161 -19.29 -13.82 51.22
C LEU A 161 -18.10 -14.40 52.01
N PHE A 162 -16.93 -13.78 51.90
CA PHE A 162 -15.74 -14.17 52.64
C PHE A 162 -15.93 -14.04 54.15
N GLN A 163 -16.52 -12.94 54.61
CA GLN A 163 -16.82 -12.74 56.03
C GLN A 163 -17.82 -13.80 56.55
N LYS A 164 -18.83 -14.14 55.74
CA LYS A 164 -19.82 -15.16 56.10
C LYS A 164 -19.22 -16.57 56.15
N GLN A 165 -18.28 -16.89 55.26
CA GLN A 165 -17.50 -18.13 55.32
C GLN A 165 -16.65 -18.20 56.59
N MET A 166 -15.93 -17.12 56.93
CA MET A 166 -15.12 -17.04 58.14
C MET A 166 -15.96 -17.18 59.42
N SER A 167 -17.18 -16.61 59.42
CA SER A 167 -18.10 -16.73 60.55
C SER A 167 -18.64 -18.16 60.71
N GLN A 168 -18.77 -18.92 59.63
CA GLN A 168 -19.18 -20.33 59.67
C GLN A 168 -18.05 -21.26 60.09
N GLU A 169 -16.80 -20.95 59.73
CA GLU A 169 -15.63 -21.72 60.17
C GLU A 169 -15.29 -21.49 61.66
N GLU A 170 -15.61 -20.32 62.23
CA GLU A 170 -15.46 -20.07 63.67
C GLU A 170 -16.51 -20.81 64.52
N ASP A 171 -17.75 -20.95 64.04
CA ASP A 171 -18.86 -21.64 64.76
C ASP A 171 -18.67 -23.17 64.78
N ASP A 172 -18.01 -23.76 63.77
CA ASP A 172 -17.70 -25.20 63.71
C ASP A 172 -16.44 -25.59 64.54
N SER A 173 -15.69 -24.62 65.08
CA SER A 173 -14.49 -24.88 65.89
C SER A 173 -14.74 -24.97 67.40
N ASP A 174 -15.96 -24.70 67.87
CA ASP A 174 -16.31 -24.67 69.30
C ASP A 174 -16.96 -25.98 69.83
N ASP A 175 -16.94 -27.08 69.06
CA ASP A 175 -17.51 -28.39 69.45
C ASP A 175 -16.47 -29.49 69.79
N TYR A 176 -15.39 -29.15 70.52
CA TYR A 176 -14.44 -30.13 71.08
C TYR A 176 -14.02 -29.87 72.53
#